data_AF-A0A4Y2LZC0-F1
#
_entry.id   AF-A0A4Y2LZC0-F1
#
_cell.length_a   1.000
_cell.length_b   1.000
_cell.length_c   1.000
_cell.angle_alpha   90.00
_cell.angle_beta   90.00
_cell.angle_gamma   90.00
#
_symmetry.space_group_name_H-M   'P 1'
#
loop_
_entity.id
_entity.type
_entity.pdbx_description
1 polymer ?
#
loop_
_entity_poly.entity_id
_entity_poly.type
_entity_poly.pdbx_seq_one_letter_code
_entity_poly.pdbx_strand_id
1 'polypeptide(L)'
;MGAYRTSPTAALQAITGIMPLVIKLEAEAQFVQLTRLKKNLTIEGEEYNYETYEEKATGRSRHPAEFIDEERVNLEESLGAVGEINILTDGSKMEQDVESAFCVFGEQQELIAQWQGRLSPKNSIFQVELIALQEAVKYAQNHQTKVKVWSDSQSSLKALLDQKSNSQIHSRLTVQHS
;
A
#
# COMPACT_ATOMS: atom_id res chain seq x y z
N MET A 1 56.08 2.01 -16.52
CA MET A 1 55.04 1.51 -15.61
C MET A 1 53.75 2.20 -15.96
N GLY A 2 52.76 1.50 -16.52
CA GLY A 2 51.49 2.10 -16.90
C GLY A 2 50.42 1.01 -16.96
N ALA A 3 49.64 0.91 -15.89
CA ALA A 3 48.51 0.01 -15.81
C ALA A 3 47.32 0.79 -15.26
N TYR A 4 46.71 1.61 -16.11
CA TYR A 4 45.37 2.12 -15.85
C TYR A 4 44.41 0.96 -16.04
N ARG A 5 44.18 0.21 -14.96
CA ARG A 5 43.11 -0.78 -14.90
C ARG A 5 41.79 -0.02 -14.89
N THR A 6 40.99 -0.21 -15.93
CA THR A 6 39.59 0.19 -15.93
C THR A 6 38.88 -0.54 -14.80
N SER A 7 38.46 0.17 -13.75
CA SER A 7 37.59 -0.42 -12.72
C SER A 7 36.31 -0.93 -13.39
N PRO A 8 35.93 -2.21 -13.23
CA PRO A 8 34.67 -2.72 -13.75
C PRO A 8 33.52 -1.88 -13.20
N THR A 9 32.53 -1.54 -14.03
CA THR A 9 31.37 -0.71 -13.65
C THR A 9 30.68 -1.22 -12.38
N ALA A 10 30.66 -2.53 -12.16
CA ALA A 10 30.14 -3.16 -10.94
C ALA A 10 30.89 -2.75 -9.66
N ALA A 11 32.22 -2.56 -9.72
CA ALA A 11 33.02 -2.10 -8.59
C ALA A 11 32.74 -0.63 -8.26
N LEU A 12 32.52 0.21 -9.28
CA LEU A 12 32.13 1.61 -9.07
C LEU A 12 30.72 1.69 -8.46
N GLN A 13 29.78 0.90 -8.97
CA GLN A 13 28.41 0.79 -8.47
C GLN A 13 28.39 0.37 -6.99
N ALA A 14 29.14 -0.67 -6.62
CA ALA A 14 29.28 -1.12 -5.24
C ALA A 14 29.82 -0.03 -4.30
N ILE A 15 30.85 0.73 -4.70
CA ILE A 15 31.40 1.82 -3.90
C ILE A 15 30.39 2.96 -3.73
N THR A 16 29.58 3.24 -4.75
CA THR A 16 28.55 4.30 -4.72
C THR A 16 27.23 3.87 -4.05
N GLY A 17 27.13 2.63 -3.57
CA GLY A 17 25.87 2.08 -3.02
C GLY A 17 24.77 1.88 -4.07
N ILE A 18 25.10 1.96 -5.36
CA ILE A 18 24.17 1.73 -6.46
C ILE A 18 24.17 0.23 -6.76
N MET A 19 22.97 -0.37 -6.82
CA MET A 19 22.83 -1.78 -7.17
C MET A 19 23.48 -2.08 -8.54
N PRO A 20 24.35 -3.10 -8.63
CA PRO A 20 24.93 -3.49 -9.90
C PRO A 20 23.88 -3.82 -10.96
N LEU A 21 24.12 -3.36 -12.21
CA LEU A 21 23.16 -3.52 -13.31
C LEU A 21 22.77 -4.98 -13.58
N VAL A 22 23.70 -5.91 -13.43
CA VAL A 22 23.46 -7.34 -13.64
C VAL A 22 22.40 -7.86 -12.66
N ILE A 23 22.51 -7.48 -11.39
CA ILE A 23 21.57 -7.89 -10.34
C ILE A 23 20.19 -7.27 -10.61
N LYS A 24 20.16 -6.00 -11.03
CA LYS A 24 18.90 -5.34 -11.40
C LYS A 24 18.20 -6.01 -12.58
N LEU A 25 18.95 -6.36 -13.63
CA LEU A 25 18.41 -7.06 -14.80
C LEU A 25 17.86 -8.44 -14.44
N GLU A 26 18.56 -9.17 -13.57
CA GLU A 26 18.13 -10.47 -13.08
C GLU A 26 16.83 -10.37 -12.28
N ALA A 27 16.76 -9.39 -11.36
CA ALA A 27 15.54 -9.11 -10.60
C ALA A 27 14.36 -8.72 -11.51
N GLU A 28 14.58 -7.88 -12.52
CA GLU A 28 13.55 -7.50 -13.49
C GLU A 28 13.09 -8.70 -14.34
N ALA A 29 14.01 -9.59 -14.75
CA ALA A 29 13.67 -10.80 -15.50
C ALA A 29 12.85 -11.78 -14.67
N GLN A 30 13.20 -11.98 -13.39
CA GLN A 30 12.44 -12.80 -12.45
C GLN A 30 11.05 -12.21 -12.22
N PHE A 31 10.96 -10.90 -12.01
CA PHE A 31 9.68 -10.20 -11.86
C PHE A 31 8.77 -10.37 -13.08
N VAL A 32 9.31 -10.26 -14.30
CA VAL A 32 8.55 -10.48 -15.54
C VAL A 32 8.07 -11.92 -15.67
N GLN A 33 8.87 -12.90 -15.23
CA GLN A 33 8.48 -14.30 -15.26
C GLN A 33 7.30 -14.61 -14.32
N LEU A 34 7.33 -14.06 -13.11
CA LEU A 34 6.23 -14.18 -12.14
C LEU A 34 4.98 -13.46 -12.65
N THR A 35 5.10 -12.18 -12.98
CA THR A 35 3.92 -11.33 -13.24
C THR A 35 3.32 -11.49 -14.63
N ARG A 36 4.14 -11.57 -15.68
CA ARG A 36 3.65 -11.61 -17.07
C ARG A 36 3.55 -13.02 -17.62
N LEU A 37 4.51 -13.88 -17.29
CA LEU A 37 4.56 -15.24 -17.82
C LEU A 37 3.84 -16.25 -16.92
N LYS A 38 3.40 -15.85 -15.72
CA LYS A 38 2.70 -16.68 -14.74
C LYS A 38 3.44 -17.99 -14.47
N LYS A 39 4.74 -17.87 -14.23
CA LYS A 39 5.62 -19.00 -13.91
C LYS A 39 6.10 -18.89 -12.48
N ASN A 40 5.96 -19.97 -11.73
CA ASN A 40 6.58 -20.09 -10.41
C ASN A 40 8.10 -20.07 -10.55
N LEU A 41 8.77 -19.45 -9.58
CA LEU A 41 10.22 -19.39 -9.52
C LEU A 41 10.71 -19.99 -8.23
N THR A 42 11.87 -20.65 -8.28
CA THR A 42 12.61 -21.05 -7.08
C THR A 42 13.89 -20.24 -7.04
N ILE A 43 14.01 -19.34 -6.06
CA ILE A 43 15.19 -18.49 -5.88
C ILE A 43 15.79 -18.85 -4.52
N GLU A 44 17.05 -19.29 -4.51
CA GLU A 44 17.80 -19.66 -3.29
C GLU A 44 17.08 -20.66 -2.35
N GLY A 45 16.22 -21.50 -2.91
CA GLY A 45 15.47 -22.53 -2.16
C GLY A 45 14.09 -22.08 -1.66
N GLU A 46 13.71 -20.82 -1.85
CA GLU A 46 12.34 -20.35 -1.62
C GLU A 46 11.51 -20.42 -2.92
N GLU A 47 10.29 -20.94 -2.82
CA GLU A 47 9.34 -21.01 -3.93
C GLU A 47 8.44 -19.77 -3.96
N TYR A 48 8.39 -19.15 -5.13
CA TYR A 48 7.62 -17.95 -5.41
C TYR A 48 6.51 -18.32 -6.39
N ASN A 49 5.27 -18.34 -5.90
CA ASN A 49 4.09 -18.67 -6.69
C ASN A 49 3.53 -17.40 -7.36
N TYR A 50 3.37 -17.42 -8.69
CA TYR A 50 2.84 -16.27 -9.44
C TYR A 50 1.46 -15.82 -8.96
N GLU A 51 0.63 -16.70 -8.40
CA GLU A 51 -0.73 -16.39 -7.91
C GLU A 51 -0.73 -15.49 -6.68
N THR A 52 0.40 -15.43 -5.96
CA THR A 52 0.58 -14.55 -4.80
C THR A 52 1.12 -13.17 -5.18
N TYR A 53 1.45 -12.95 -6.46
CA TYR A 53 1.97 -11.69 -6.97
C TYR A 53 0.91 -10.93 -7.75
N GLU A 54 0.66 -9.69 -7.34
CA GLU A 54 -0.21 -8.79 -8.08
C GLU A 54 0.45 -8.36 -9.39
N GLU A 55 -0.30 -8.45 -10.50
CA GLU A 55 0.14 -7.93 -11.78
C GLU A 55 0.26 -6.40 -11.68
N LYS A 56 1.46 -5.87 -11.95
CA LYS A 56 1.63 -4.42 -12.03
C LYS A 56 0.83 -3.94 -13.24
N ALA A 57 -0.28 -3.26 -13.00
CA ALA A 57 -1.15 -2.71 -14.04
C ALA A 57 -0.29 -2.01 -15.10
N THR A 58 -0.39 -2.48 -16.35
CA THR A 58 0.27 -1.83 -17.48
C THR A 58 -0.23 -0.39 -17.55
N GLY A 59 0.72 0.54 -17.66
CA GLY A 59 0.55 1.96 -17.39
C GLY A 59 -0.78 2.54 -17.84
N ARG A 60 -1.43 3.29 -16.93
CA ARG A 60 -2.66 4.01 -17.22
C ARG A 60 -2.47 4.88 -18.47
N SER A 61 -3.46 4.88 -19.36
CA SER A 61 -3.58 5.88 -20.44
C SER A 61 -4.06 7.25 -19.93
N ARG A 62 -4.40 7.36 -18.64
CA ARG A 62 -4.92 8.57 -17.99
C ARG A 62 -4.23 8.81 -16.65
N HIS A 63 -3.82 10.05 -16.42
CA HIS A 63 -2.99 10.39 -15.26
C HIS A 63 -3.79 10.25 -13.95
N PRO A 64 -3.23 9.73 -12.85
CA PRO A 64 -3.94 9.59 -11.56
C PRO A 64 -4.58 10.88 -11.03
N ALA A 65 -4.06 12.05 -11.42
CA ALA A 65 -4.64 13.34 -11.06
C ALA A 65 -5.99 13.65 -11.74
N GLU A 66 -6.39 12.91 -12.78
CA GLU A 66 -7.66 13.12 -13.48
C GLU A 66 -8.88 12.54 -12.73
N PHE A 67 -8.66 11.74 -11.68
CA PHE A 67 -9.72 11.04 -10.92
C PHE A 67 -9.90 11.55 -9.49
N ILE A 68 -9.18 12.60 -9.09
CA ILE A 68 -9.30 13.14 -7.74
C ILE A 68 -10.58 13.98 -7.69
N ASP A 69 -11.64 13.37 -7.17
CA ASP A 69 -12.88 14.04 -6.79
C ASP A 69 -12.59 14.85 -5.51
N GLU A 70 -12.06 16.08 -5.68
CA GLU A 70 -11.54 16.95 -4.60
C GLU A 70 -12.55 17.19 -3.47
N GLU A 71 -13.84 17.05 -3.73
CA GLU A 71 -14.92 17.20 -2.74
C GLU A 71 -14.94 16.07 -1.69
N ARG A 72 -14.37 14.91 -1.98
CA ARG A 72 -14.44 13.71 -1.10
C ARG A 72 -13.20 13.47 -0.24
N VAL A 73 -12.07 14.07 -0.59
CA VAL A 73 -10.80 13.95 0.14
C VAL A 73 -10.24 15.36 0.29
N ASN A 74 -10.49 15.97 1.44
CA ASN A 74 -9.86 17.24 1.78
C ASN A 74 -8.46 16.98 2.33
N LEU A 75 -7.45 17.60 1.72
CA LEU A 75 -6.05 17.55 2.17
C LEU A 75 -5.77 18.63 3.23
N GLU A 76 -6.75 19.47 3.59
CA GLU A 76 -6.61 20.45 4.66
C GLU A 76 -6.59 19.81 6.04
N GLU A 77 -5.56 20.17 6.80
CA GLU A 77 -5.23 19.72 8.15
C GLU A 77 -6.09 20.43 9.22
N SER A 78 -7.41 20.43 9.06
CA SER A 78 -8.30 20.97 10.09
C SER A 78 -8.93 19.85 10.93
N LEU A 79 -8.20 19.41 11.97
CA LEU A 79 -8.73 18.60 13.07
C LEU A 79 -9.85 19.33 13.86
N GLY A 80 -10.14 20.59 13.54
CA GLY A 80 -11.10 21.48 14.21
C GLY A 80 -12.58 21.27 13.86
N ALA A 81 -13.00 20.08 13.40
CA ALA A 81 -14.42 19.78 13.22
C ALA A 81 -15.04 19.38 14.56
N VAL A 82 -15.16 20.33 15.49
CA VAL A 82 -15.97 20.18 16.71
C VAL A 82 -17.40 19.86 16.27
N GLY A 83 -17.93 18.70 16.67
CA GLY A 83 -19.27 18.23 16.28
C GLY A 83 -19.32 17.13 15.21
N GLU A 84 -18.19 16.56 14.77
CA GLU A 84 -18.16 15.37 13.90
C GLU A 84 -17.30 14.25 14.50
N ILE A 85 -17.68 12.99 14.27
CA ILE A 85 -16.89 11.82 14.67
C ILE A 85 -15.68 11.70 13.73
N ASN A 86 -14.49 11.55 14.31
CA ASN A 86 -13.22 11.44 13.58
C ASN A 86 -12.62 10.05 13.76
N ILE A 87 -12.11 9.44 12.69
CA ILE A 87 -11.35 8.19 12.76
C ILE A 87 -9.93 8.48 12.29
N LEU A 88 -8.94 8.24 13.13
CA LEU A 88 -7.52 8.32 12.77
C LEU A 88 -7.03 6.92 12.46
N THR A 89 -6.35 6.74 11.33
CA THR A 89 -5.75 5.46 10.93
C THR A 89 -4.24 5.58 10.93
N ASP A 90 -3.55 4.53 11.38
CA ASP A 90 -2.10 4.46 11.35
C ASP A 90 -1.63 3.03 11.08
N GLY A 91 -0.45 2.90 10.48
CA GLY A 91 0.21 1.64 10.19
C GLY A 91 1.69 1.71 10.52
N SER A 92 2.17 0.81 11.36
CA SER A 92 3.57 0.73 11.75
C SER A 92 4.23 -0.56 11.25
N LYS A 93 5.51 -0.44 10.90
CA LYS A 93 6.38 -1.58 10.59
C LYS A 93 7.71 -1.42 11.30
N MET A 94 8.02 -2.39 12.14
CA MET A 94 9.33 -2.62 12.73
C MET A 94 9.92 -3.92 12.17
N GLU A 95 11.20 -4.21 12.45
CA GLU A 95 11.88 -5.40 11.89
C GLU A 95 11.15 -6.71 12.23
N GLN A 96 10.48 -6.78 13.37
CA GLN A 96 9.83 -7.99 13.88
C GLN A 96 8.31 -7.90 13.97
N ASP A 97 7.77 -6.69 14.05
CA ASP A 97 6.34 -6.46 14.29
C ASP A 97 5.78 -5.49 13.25
N VAL A 98 4.63 -5.85 12.70
CA VAL A 98 3.88 -5.04 11.75
C VAL A 98 2.45 -4.93 12.26
N GLU A 99 1.99 -3.71 12.44
CA GLU A 99 0.71 -3.45 13.09
C GLU A 99 -0.06 -2.34 12.39
N SER A 100 -1.36 -2.53 12.31
CA SER A 100 -2.33 -1.60 11.74
C SER A 100 -3.32 -1.22 12.83
N ALA A 101 -3.72 0.05 12.90
CA ALA A 101 -4.65 0.49 13.93
C ALA A 101 -5.55 1.63 13.45
N PHE A 102 -6.70 1.77 14.09
CA PHE A 102 -7.49 2.99 14.02
C PHE A 102 -8.04 3.38 15.40
N CYS A 103 -8.23 4.68 15.58
CA CYS A 103 -8.84 5.28 16.77
C CYS A 103 -10.03 6.14 16.36
N VAL A 104 -11.14 5.99 17.07
CA VAL A 104 -12.37 6.75 16.84
C VAL A 104 -12.53 7.76 17.95
N PHE A 105 -12.66 9.02 17.57
CA PHE A 105 -12.90 10.15 18.44
C PHE A 105 -14.33 10.64 18.25
N GLY A 106 -15.04 10.82 19.37
CA GLY A 106 -16.37 11.40 19.39
C GLY A 106 -16.37 12.88 19.06
N GLU A 107 -17.55 13.48 19.10
CA GLU A 107 -17.77 14.89 18.74
C GLU A 107 -17.03 15.86 19.68
N GLN A 108 -16.75 15.43 20.93
CA GLN A 108 -15.99 16.18 21.92
C GLN A 108 -14.50 15.80 21.95
N GLN A 109 -14.01 15.13 20.90
CA GLN A 109 -12.63 14.64 20.74
C GLN A 109 -12.17 13.65 21.82
N GLU A 110 -13.11 12.94 22.44
CA GLU A 110 -12.86 11.84 23.35
C GLU A 110 -12.69 10.52 22.58
N LEU A 111 -11.75 9.68 23.01
CA LEU A 111 -11.56 8.36 22.42
C LEU A 111 -12.76 7.45 22.78
N ILE A 112 -13.55 7.06 21.79
CA ILE A 112 -14.76 6.22 21.99
C ILE A 112 -14.56 4.77 21.54
N ALA A 113 -13.65 4.53 20.61
CA ALA A 113 -13.31 3.18 20.16
C ALA A 113 -11.90 3.12 19.57
N GLN A 114 -11.32 1.93 19.57
CA GLN A 114 -10.07 1.66 18.89
C GLN A 114 -10.04 0.23 18.36
N TRP A 115 -9.22 0.01 17.35
CA TRP A 115 -8.93 -1.30 16.80
C TRP A 115 -7.43 -1.39 16.49
N GLN A 116 -6.89 -2.60 16.65
CA GLN A 116 -5.51 -2.92 16.29
C GLN A 116 -5.47 -4.32 15.70
N GLY A 117 -4.73 -4.47 14.61
CA GLY A 117 -4.48 -5.73 13.93
C GLY A 117 -2.99 -5.95 13.75
N ARG A 118 -2.49 -7.12 14.13
CA ARG A 118 -1.11 -7.54 13.87
C ARG A 118 -1.04 -8.27 12.54
N LEU A 119 -0.06 -7.92 11.72
CA LEU A 119 0.15 -8.49 10.39
C LEU A 119 1.49 -9.23 10.33
N SER A 120 1.70 -9.96 9.22
CA SER A 120 2.97 -10.63 8.98
C SER A 120 4.09 -9.59 8.80
N PRO A 121 5.31 -9.87 9.28
CA PRO A 121 6.51 -9.05 9.00
C PRO A 121 6.77 -8.82 7.50
N LYS A 122 6.25 -9.72 6.65
CA LYS A 122 6.35 -9.64 5.18
C LYS A 122 5.49 -8.52 4.58
N ASN A 123 4.49 -8.01 5.30
CA ASN A 123 3.59 -6.98 4.79
C ASN A 123 4.31 -5.64 4.65
N SER A 124 3.99 -4.88 3.60
CA SER A 124 4.53 -3.53 3.38
C SER A 124 3.76 -2.49 4.20
N ILE A 125 4.39 -1.34 4.52
CA ILE A 125 3.71 -0.19 5.17
C ILE A 125 2.42 0.18 4.44
N PHE A 126 2.46 0.23 3.11
CA PHE A 126 1.28 0.51 2.29
C PHE A 126 0.11 -0.45 2.55
N GLN A 127 0.37 -1.75 2.64
CA GLN A 127 -0.68 -2.74 2.93
C GLN A 127 -1.27 -2.57 4.33
N VAL A 128 -0.43 -2.19 5.29
CA VAL A 128 -0.80 -2.04 6.70
C VAL A 128 -1.70 -0.80 6.89
N GLU A 129 -1.32 0.31 6.28
CA GLU A 129 -2.11 1.55 6.27
C GLU A 129 -3.43 1.37 5.50
N LEU A 130 -3.40 0.63 4.38
CA LEU A 130 -4.61 0.32 3.61
C LEU A 130 -5.59 -0.55 4.42
N ILE A 131 -5.07 -1.50 5.22
CA ILE A 131 -5.90 -2.31 6.12
C ILE A 131 -6.50 -1.46 7.25
N ALA A 132 -5.76 -0.49 7.79
CA ALA A 132 -6.29 0.43 8.81
C ALA A 132 -7.48 1.23 8.26
N LEU A 133 -7.33 1.75 7.04
CA LEU A 133 -8.38 2.46 6.31
C LEU A 133 -9.58 1.57 6.00
N GLN A 134 -9.34 0.33 5.56
CA GLN A 134 -10.42 -0.61 5.27
C GLN A 134 -11.25 -0.92 6.51
N GLU A 135 -10.62 -1.15 7.66
CA GLU A 135 -11.32 -1.42 8.92
C GLU A 135 -12.03 -0.17 9.47
N ALA A 136 -11.43 1.02 9.32
CA ALA A 136 -12.09 2.28 9.65
C ALA A 136 -13.38 2.49 8.83
N VAL A 137 -13.36 2.18 7.53
CA VAL A 137 -14.54 2.27 6.66
C VAL A 137 -15.61 1.25 7.06
N LYS A 138 -15.22 0.00 7.37
CA LYS A 138 -16.16 -1.01 7.87
C LYS A 138 -16.81 -0.57 9.18
N TYR A 139 -16.02 -0.01 10.10
CA TYR A 139 -16.54 0.55 11.34
C TYR A 139 -17.59 1.63 11.06
N ALA A 140 -17.29 2.59 10.19
CA ALA A 140 -18.22 3.65 9.80
C ALA A 140 -19.52 3.09 9.19
N GLN A 141 -19.41 2.11 8.29
CA GLN A 141 -20.55 1.46 7.64
C GLN A 141 -21.46 0.75 8.65
N ASN A 142 -20.88 0.04 9.60
CA ASN A 142 -21.62 -0.70 10.62
C ASN A 142 -22.39 0.23 11.59
N HIS A 143 -21.85 1.43 11.84
CA HIS A 143 -22.46 2.38 12.77
C HIS A 143 -23.37 3.41 12.06
N GLN A 144 -23.43 3.40 10.71
CA GLN A 144 -24.22 4.32 9.89
C GLN A 144 -24.00 5.81 10.24
N THR A 145 -22.83 6.14 10.77
CA THR A 145 -22.47 7.49 11.19
C THR A 145 -21.72 8.21 10.08
N LYS A 146 -22.01 9.50 9.91
CA LYS A 146 -21.16 10.38 9.09
C LYS A 146 -19.86 10.60 9.88
N VAL A 147 -18.77 10.03 9.41
CA VAL A 147 -17.44 10.16 10.04
C VAL A 147 -16.44 10.76 9.07
N LYS A 148 -15.44 11.46 9.61
CA LYS A 148 -14.24 11.87 8.87
C LYS A 148 -13.10 10.90 9.16
N VAL A 149 -12.53 10.31 8.12
CA VAL A 149 -11.38 9.42 8.24
C VAL A 149 -10.11 10.17 7.86
N TRP A 150 -9.11 10.11 8.72
CA TRP A 150 -7.84 10.80 8.59
C TRP A 150 -6.71 9.77 8.48
N SER A 151 -5.86 9.96 7.47
CA SER A 151 -4.66 9.14 7.24
C SER A 151 -3.55 10.04 6.72
N ASP A 152 -2.34 9.83 7.19
CA ASP A 152 -1.12 10.44 6.69
C ASP A 152 -0.57 9.72 5.43
N SER A 153 -1.08 8.53 5.14
CA SER A 153 -0.70 7.75 3.97
C SER A 153 -1.28 8.29 2.67
N GLN A 154 -0.54 9.20 2.04
CA GLN A 154 -0.92 9.73 0.72
C GLN A 154 -1.06 8.61 -0.33
N SER A 155 -0.25 7.55 -0.21
CA SER A 155 -0.31 6.41 -1.12
C SER A 155 -1.61 5.61 -0.99
N SER A 156 -2.07 5.36 0.24
CA SER A 156 -3.33 4.66 0.51
C SER A 156 -4.55 5.50 0.11
N LEU A 157 -4.51 6.81 0.39
CA LEU A 157 -5.56 7.74 -0.05
C LEU A 157 -5.68 7.79 -1.59
N LYS A 158 -4.54 7.83 -2.30
CA LYS A 158 -4.53 7.78 -3.78
C LYS A 158 -5.09 6.46 -4.33
N ALA A 159 -4.83 5.33 -3.67
CA ALA A 159 -5.36 4.03 -4.07
C ALA A 159 -6.89 3.95 -3.92
N LEU A 160 -7.45 4.54 -2.87
CA LEU A 160 -8.90 4.63 -2.67
C LEU A 160 -9.60 5.48 -3.74
N LEU A 161 -8.98 6.58 -4.15
CA LEU A 161 -9.52 7.45 -5.21
C LEU A 161 -9.57 6.75 -6.57
N ASP A 162 -8.67 5.81 -6.82
CA ASP A 162 -8.54 5.11 -8.09
C ASP A 162 -9.61 4.01 -8.32
N GLN A 163 -10.28 3.55 -7.25
CA GLN A 163 -11.34 2.53 -7.34
C GLN A 163 -12.60 2.99 -8.08
N LYS A 164 -12.76 4.29 -8.36
CA LYS A 164 -13.91 4.83 -9.10
C LYS A 164 -13.82 4.69 -10.63
N SER A 165 -12.74 4.13 -11.17
CA SER A 165 -12.70 3.85 -12.62
C SER A 165 -13.59 2.64 -12.96
N ASN A 166 -14.58 2.88 -13.83
CA ASN A 166 -15.52 1.88 -14.37
C ASN A 166 -14.80 0.76 -15.16
N SER A 167 -14.09 -0.13 -14.47
CA SER A 167 -13.71 -1.44 -15.00
C SER A 167 -14.70 -2.48 -14.48
N GLN A 168 -14.98 -3.53 -15.27
CA GLN A 168 -15.94 -4.61 -14.97
C GLN A 168 -15.50 -5.53 -13.80
N ILE A 169 -15.01 -4.97 -12.69
CA ILE A 169 -14.75 -5.68 -11.43
C ILE A 169 -15.81 -5.24 -10.39
N HIS A 170 -17.05 -5.06 -10.82
CA HIS A 170 -18.19 -4.75 -9.95
C HIS A 170 -19.07 -5.96 -9.61
N SER A 171 -18.55 -7.17 -9.77
CA SER A 171 -19.23 -8.38 -9.32
C SER A 171 -18.22 -9.45 -8.90
N ARG A 172 -17.93 -9.57 -7.60
CA ARG A 172 -17.65 -10.82 -6.85
C ARG A 172 -17.07 -10.61 -5.44
N LEU A 173 -17.73 -9.80 -4.62
CA LEU A 173 -17.66 -9.98 -3.17
C LEU A 173 -19.05 -10.38 -2.67
N THR A 174 -19.50 -11.57 -3.09
CA THR A 174 -20.55 -12.27 -2.36
C THR A 174 -19.87 -12.93 -1.18
N VAL A 175 -20.08 -12.35 0.01
CA VAL A 175 -19.82 -13.01 1.29
C VAL A 175 -20.62 -14.33 1.27
N GLN A 176 -19.92 -15.46 1.23
CA GLN A 176 -20.54 -16.72 1.62
C GLN A 176 -20.49 -16.78 3.15
N HIS A 177 -21.68 -16.64 3.75
CA HIS A 177 -21.90 -17.10 5.10
C HIS A 177 -21.77 -18.62 5.15
N SER A 178 -21.05 -19.12 6.14
CA SER A 178 -21.25 -20.43 6.73
C SER A 178 -21.27 -20.24 8.24
#